data_AF-A0A2W0B299-F1
#
_entry.id   AF-A0A2W0B299-F1
#
_cell.length_a   1.000
_cell.length_b   1.000
_cell.length_c   1.000
_cell.angle_alpha   90.00
_cell.angle_beta   90.00
_cell.angle_gamma   90.00
#
_symmetry.space_group_name_H-M   'P 1'
#
loop_
_entity.id
_entity.type
_entity.pdbx_description
1 polymer ?
#
loop_
_entity_poly.entity_id
_entity_poly.type
_entity_poly.pdbx_seq_one_letter_code
_entity_poly.pdbx_strand_id
1 'polypeptide(L)'
;MSRVSRITLIILVALVLLFLMARFRYPGQVPVKLQAESCDSNLWQHVYEKDRLTIVERCTAVEGRVASVHRAADGDLHIGLDPQNKSVLNLVNVTHADRKLVVEIICDHPPANAESDAHSACVDFHPQITIPHVGDRVRVTGAYVIDRDNGWNEVHPVTRIEILR
;
A
#
# COMPACT_ATOMS: atom_id res chain seq x y z
N MET A 1 -47.66 6.43 -1.00
CA MET A 1 -46.33 6.66 -1.64
C MET A 1 -46.51 6.73 -3.14
N SER A 2 -46.05 7.81 -3.78
CA SER A 2 -46.08 7.94 -5.24
C SER A 2 -45.17 6.90 -5.91
N ARG A 3 -45.45 6.55 -7.17
CA ARG A 3 -44.61 5.63 -7.96
C ARG A 3 -43.15 6.10 -8.03
N VAL A 4 -42.95 7.43 -8.06
CA VAL A 4 -41.63 8.08 -8.01
C VAL A 4 -40.93 7.80 -6.68
N SER A 5 -41.61 7.94 -5.54
CA SER A 5 -41.06 7.67 -4.21
C SER A 5 -40.64 6.19 -4.01
N ARG A 6 -41.37 5.24 -4.62
CA ARG A 6 -40.98 3.82 -4.61
C ARG A 6 -39.73 3.54 -5.45
N ILE A 7 -39.60 4.16 -6.62
CA ILE A 7 -38.42 4.00 -7.49
C ILE A 7 -37.18 4.59 -6.81
N THR A 8 -37.28 5.78 -6.22
CA THR A 8 -36.16 6.40 -5.49
C THR A 8 -35.70 5.53 -4.33
N LEU A 9 -36.64 4.95 -3.56
CA LEU A 9 -36.30 4.04 -2.47
C LEU A 9 -35.58 2.77 -2.95
N ILE A 10 -36.06 2.16 -4.04
CA ILE A 10 -35.43 0.96 -4.62
C ILE A 10 -34.00 1.27 -5.08
N ILE A 11 -33.78 2.40 -5.76
CA ILE A 11 -32.45 2.83 -6.20
C ILE A 11 -31.53 3.03 -4.99
N LEU A 12 -32.00 3.72 -3.96
CA LEU A 12 -31.21 3.94 -2.75
C LEU A 12 -30.80 2.62 -2.08
N VAL A 13 -31.74 1.69 -1.92
CA VAL A 13 -31.45 0.37 -1.35
C VAL A 13 -30.44 -0.39 -2.21
N ALA A 14 -30.58 -0.37 -3.54
CA ALA A 14 -29.64 -1.02 -4.44
C ALA A 14 -28.22 -0.42 -4.33
N LEU A 15 -28.10 0.92 -4.24
CA LEU A 15 -26.81 1.59 -4.05
C LEU A 15 -26.16 1.25 -2.71
N VAL A 16 -26.95 1.19 -1.63
CA VAL A 16 -26.44 0.76 -0.31
C VAL A 16 -25.95 -0.69 -0.36
N LEU A 17 -26.70 -1.60 -0.97
CA LEU A 17 -26.29 -3.00 -1.13
C LEU A 17 -25.02 -3.13 -1.97
N LEU A 18 -24.91 -2.38 -3.07
CA LEU A 18 -23.70 -2.31 -3.90
C LEU A 18 -22.49 -1.82 -3.11
N PHE A 19 -22.65 -0.76 -2.32
CA PHE A 19 -21.59 -0.23 -1.46
C PHE A 19 -21.15 -1.25 -0.40
N LEU A 20 -22.11 -1.91 0.26
CA LEU A 20 -21.81 -2.95 1.24
C LEU A 20 -21.08 -4.14 0.59
N MET A 21 -21.53 -4.61 -0.57
CA MET A 21 -20.84 -5.65 -1.34
C MET A 21 -19.41 -5.25 -1.70
N ALA A 22 -19.18 -3.99 -2.11
CA ALA A 22 -17.85 -3.48 -2.40
C ALA A 22 -16.96 -3.49 -1.14
N ARG A 23 -17.49 -3.08 0.02
CA ARG A 23 -16.77 -3.13 1.31
C ARG A 23 -16.42 -4.56 1.73
N PHE A 24 -17.33 -5.52 1.53
CA PHE A 24 -17.04 -6.94 1.79
C PHE A 24 -16.01 -7.53 0.83
N ARG A 25 -15.96 -7.04 -0.42
CA ARG A 25 -14.99 -7.50 -1.43
C ARG A 25 -13.58 -6.96 -1.20
N TYR A 26 -13.46 -5.77 -0.63
CA TYR A 26 -12.20 -5.08 -0.37
C TYR A 26 -12.05 -4.76 1.12
N PRO A 27 -11.95 -5.80 1.97
CA PRO A 27 -11.91 -5.65 3.42
C PRO A 27 -10.57 -5.09 3.93
N GLY A 28 -9.53 -5.01 3.08
CA GLY A 28 -8.19 -4.66 3.51
C GLY A 28 -7.57 -5.69 4.46
N GLN A 29 -7.88 -6.97 4.25
CA GLN A 29 -7.42 -8.08 5.08
C GLN A 29 -5.90 -8.13 5.15
N VAL A 30 -5.40 -8.43 6.35
CA VAL A 30 -3.98 -8.72 6.57
C VAL A 30 -3.56 -9.87 5.65
N PRO A 31 -2.44 -9.73 4.91
CA PRO A 31 -1.92 -10.81 4.09
C PRO A 31 -1.30 -11.93 4.95
N VAL A 32 -0.39 -12.72 4.40
CA VAL A 32 0.28 -13.80 5.15
C VAL A 32 1.09 -13.20 6.29
N LYS A 33 0.75 -13.53 7.54
CA LYS A 33 1.56 -13.14 8.70
C LYS A 33 2.88 -13.91 8.70
N LEU A 34 3.98 -13.19 8.81
CA LEU A 34 5.32 -13.76 8.95
C LEU A 34 5.85 -13.59 10.39
N GLN A 35 6.95 -14.27 10.68
CA GLN A 35 7.73 -14.02 11.89
C GLN A 35 8.30 -12.59 11.84
N ALA A 36 8.42 -11.92 12.98
CA ALA A 36 8.82 -10.51 13.02
C ALA A 36 10.22 -10.31 12.43
N GLU A 37 11.09 -11.29 12.64
CA GLU A 37 12.48 -11.36 12.18
C GLU A 37 12.60 -11.52 10.66
N SER A 38 11.49 -11.83 9.96
CA SER A 38 11.46 -11.86 8.49
C SER A 38 11.43 -10.47 7.87
N CYS A 39 11.22 -9.43 8.68
CA CYS A 39 11.25 -8.02 8.30
C CYS A 39 12.34 -7.29 9.08
N ASP A 40 12.98 -6.32 8.45
CA ASP A 40 13.97 -5.47 9.11
C ASP A 40 13.25 -4.33 9.85
N SER A 41 13.20 -4.43 11.18
CA SER A 41 12.57 -3.43 12.02
C SER A 41 13.36 -2.11 12.08
N ASN A 42 14.65 -2.10 11.73
CA ASN A 42 15.45 -0.87 11.72
C ASN A 42 15.06 0.08 10.61
N LEU A 43 14.41 -0.40 9.54
CA LEU A 43 13.88 0.45 8.47
C LEU A 43 12.92 1.51 8.99
N TRP A 44 12.18 1.20 10.06
CA TRP A 44 11.32 2.17 10.71
C TRP A 44 12.07 3.37 11.28
N GLN A 45 13.40 3.35 11.42
CA GLN A 45 14.18 4.53 11.82
C GLN A 45 14.20 5.59 10.71
N HIS A 46 14.08 5.16 9.45
CA HIS A 46 14.21 5.97 8.22
C HIS A 46 12.87 6.30 7.56
N VAL A 47 11.75 5.90 8.15
CA VAL A 47 10.40 6.34 7.74
C VAL A 47 10.14 7.74 8.32
N TYR A 48 9.82 8.73 7.51
CA TYR A 48 9.42 10.06 8.00
C TYR A 48 7.92 10.09 8.36
N GLU A 49 7.51 10.98 9.27
CA GLU A 49 6.12 11.10 9.80
C GLU A 49 5.46 9.74 10.14
N LYS A 50 6.20 8.86 10.82
CA LYS A 50 5.79 7.47 11.16
C LYS A 50 4.40 7.38 11.77
N ASP A 51 3.99 8.39 12.53
CA ASP A 51 2.69 8.44 13.16
C ASP A 51 1.54 8.43 12.14
N ARG A 52 1.73 8.91 10.89
CA ARG A 52 0.70 8.81 9.85
C ARG A 52 0.35 7.36 9.51
N LEU A 53 1.27 6.42 9.72
CA LEU A 53 1.09 5.02 9.38
C LEU A 53 0.47 4.22 10.55
N THR A 54 -0.70 3.64 10.32
CA THR A 54 -1.28 2.66 11.24
C THR A 54 -0.81 1.26 10.88
N ILE A 55 0.04 0.68 11.72
CA ILE A 55 0.54 -0.69 11.52
C ILE A 55 -0.59 -1.70 11.71
N VAL A 56 -0.95 -2.42 10.65
CA VAL A 56 -1.94 -3.49 10.71
C VAL A 56 -1.25 -4.84 10.92
N GLU A 57 -0.12 -5.07 10.25
CA GLU A 57 0.76 -6.22 10.49
C GLU A 57 2.23 -5.82 10.35
N ARG A 58 3.05 -6.21 11.33
CA ARG A 58 4.46 -5.80 11.42
C ARG A 58 5.32 -6.47 10.37
N CYS A 59 4.98 -7.71 10.00
CA CYS A 59 5.69 -8.40 8.95
C CYS A 59 4.76 -9.32 8.16
N THR A 60 4.72 -9.11 6.85
CA THR A 60 3.91 -9.89 5.93
C THR A 60 4.63 -10.14 4.60
N ALA A 61 4.05 -10.98 3.75
CA ALA A 61 4.41 -11.07 2.34
C ALA A 61 3.17 -10.93 1.46
N VAL A 62 3.30 -10.12 0.40
CA VAL A 62 2.30 -9.96 -0.64
C VAL A 62 2.91 -10.31 -1.98
N GLU A 63 2.26 -11.19 -2.72
CA GLU A 63 2.62 -11.46 -4.10
C GLU A 63 1.73 -10.71 -5.07
N GLY A 64 2.32 -10.26 -6.18
CA GLY A 64 1.60 -9.54 -7.21
C GLY A 64 2.40 -9.38 -8.49
N ARG A 65 1.84 -8.64 -9.43
CA ARG A 65 2.54 -8.18 -10.64
C ARG A 65 2.77 -6.68 -10.55
N VAL A 66 3.98 -6.21 -10.85
CA VAL A 66 4.30 -4.79 -10.87
C VAL A 66 3.54 -4.11 -12.00
N ALA A 67 2.70 -3.12 -11.68
CA ALA A 67 1.92 -2.36 -12.65
C ALA A 67 2.52 -0.98 -12.94
N SER A 68 3.17 -0.38 -11.96
CA SER A 68 3.88 0.90 -12.10
C SER A 68 5.06 0.96 -11.13
N VAL A 69 6.05 1.78 -11.47
CA VAL A 69 7.21 2.12 -10.64
C VAL A 69 7.45 3.61 -10.81
N HIS A 70 7.46 4.38 -9.72
CA HIS A 70 7.72 5.81 -9.75
C HIS A 70 8.56 6.28 -8.56
N ARG A 71 9.50 7.18 -8.83
CA ARG A 71 10.29 7.88 -7.82
C ARG A 71 9.51 9.08 -7.31
N ALA A 72 9.11 9.07 -6.05
CA ALA A 72 8.35 10.15 -5.44
C ALA A 72 9.24 11.29 -4.92
N ALA A 73 8.65 12.44 -4.63
CA ALA A 73 9.40 13.64 -4.26
C ALA A 73 10.04 13.56 -2.86
N ASP A 74 9.52 12.69 -2.00
CA ASP A 74 9.99 12.42 -0.64
C ASP A 74 11.22 11.50 -0.58
N GLY A 75 11.68 10.97 -1.71
CA GLY A 75 12.83 10.06 -1.79
C GLY A 75 12.46 8.58 -1.86
N ASP A 76 11.18 8.24 -1.75
CA ASP A 76 10.72 6.85 -1.78
C ASP A 76 10.48 6.40 -3.22
N LEU A 77 10.73 5.11 -3.49
CA LEU A 77 10.28 4.47 -4.72
C LEU A 77 8.95 3.78 -4.46
N HIS A 78 7.91 4.27 -5.12
CA HIS A 78 6.58 3.72 -5.02
C HIS A 78 6.34 2.74 -6.16
N ILE A 79 5.73 1.62 -5.82
CA ILE A 79 5.36 0.56 -6.73
C ILE A 79 3.84 0.36 -6.64
N GLY A 80 3.15 0.48 -7.77
CA GLY A 80 1.77 0.03 -7.89
C GLY A 80 1.76 -1.48 -8.10
N LEU A 81 1.50 -2.26 -7.05
CA LEU A 81 1.43 -3.72 -7.15
C LEU A 81 0.01 -4.15 -7.49
N ASP A 82 -0.14 -5.01 -8.49
CA ASP A 82 -1.37 -5.75 -8.77
C ASP A 82 -1.36 -7.05 -7.92
N PRO A 83 -1.96 -7.08 -6.71
CA PRO A 83 -1.80 -8.23 -5.83
C PRO A 83 -2.58 -9.42 -6.37
N GLN A 84 -2.01 -10.62 -6.22
CA GLN A 84 -2.66 -11.88 -6.55
C GLN A 84 -3.90 -12.08 -5.67
N ASN A 85 -3.80 -11.80 -4.37
CA ASN A 85 -4.94 -11.76 -3.47
C ASN A 85 -5.50 -10.33 -3.38
N LYS A 86 -6.70 -10.11 -3.92
CA LYS A 86 -7.37 -8.79 -3.89
C LYS A 86 -7.92 -8.38 -2.52
N SER A 87 -8.01 -9.29 -1.55
CA SER A 87 -8.56 -8.93 -0.24
C SER A 87 -7.66 -8.01 0.58
N VAL A 88 -6.37 -7.90 0.21
CA VAL A 88 -5.40 -6.95 0.79
C VAL A 88 -5.68 -5.50 0.41
N LEU A 89 -6.52 -5.26 -0.60
CA LEU A 89 -6.93 -3.91 -0.97
C LEU A 89 -8.09 -3.47 -0.08
N ASN A 90 -8.06 -2.23 0.38
CA ASN A 90 -9.23 -1.57 0.93
C ASN A 90 -9.99 -0.80 -0.17
N LEU A 91 -11.11 -0.17 0.19
CA LEU A 91 -11.91 0.59 -0.77
C LEU A 91 -11.15 1.80 -1.35
N VAL A 92 -10.30 2.44 -0.56
CA VAL A 92 -9.50 3.60 -0.98
C VAL A 92 -8.44 3.20 -1.99
N ASN A 93 -7.77 2.05 -1.83
CA ASN A 93 -6.90 1.51 -2.88
C ASN A 93 -7.66 1.37 -4.21
N VAL A 94 -8.91 0.88 -4.15
CA VAL A 94 -9.74 0.63 -5.33
C VAL A 94 -10.19 1.92 -6.01
N THR A 95 -10.44 2.99 -5.26
CA THR A 95 -10.97 4.24 -5.81
C THR A 95 -9.91 5.31 -6.07
N HIS A 96 -8.76 5.28 -5.38
CA HIS A 96 -7.73 6.32 -5.44
C HIS A 96 -6.32 5.82 -5.80
N ALA A 97 -6.07 4.51 -5.74
CA ALA A 97 -4.76 3.93 -6.10
C ALA A 97 -4.88 2.93 -7.27
N ASP A 98 -5.78 3.18 -8.23
CA ASP A 98 -5.98 2.36 -9.43
C ASP A 98 -6.13 0.85 -9.18
N ARG A 99 -6.74 0.49 -8.04
CA ARG A 99 -6.93 -0.91 -7.61
C ARG A 99 -5.60 -1.65 -7.42
N LYS A 100 -4.56 -0.92 -7.07
CA LYS A 100 -3.22 -1.43 -6.72
C LYS A 100 -2.97 -1.30 -5.23
N LEU A 101 -2.12 -2.20 -4.74
CA LEU A 101 -1.53 -2.06 -3.43
C LEU A 101 -0.32 -1.14 -3.60
N VAL A 102 -0.25 -0.07 -2.81
CA VAL A 102 0.92 0.81 -2.79
C VAL A 102 2.04 0.07 -2.05
N VAL A 103 3.26 0.16 -2.56
CA VAL A 103 4.44 -0.50 -2.00
C VAL A 103 5.57 0.52 -2.04
N GLU A 104 6.18 0.82 -0.89
CA GLU A 104 7.14 1.92 -0.77
C GLU A 104 8.49 1.41 -0.26
N ILE A 105 9.48 1.52 -1.14
CA ILE A 105 10.89 1.35 -0.79
C ILE A 105 11.37 2.72 -0.33
N ILE A 106 11.66 2.83 0.95
CA ILE A 106 12.05 4.11 1.56
C ILE A 106 13.45 4.54 1.11
N CYS A 107 13.68 5.84 0.93
CA CYS A 107 15.02 6.38 0.64
C CYS A 107 15.73 5.77 -0.60
N ASP A 108 15.00 5.47 -1.68
CA ASP A 108 15.55 5.02 -2.97
C ASP A 108 16.42 6.10 -3.64
N HIS A 109 16.08 7.36 -3.43
CA HIS A 109 16.83 8.48 -4.01
C HIS A 109 16.77 9.69 -3.08
N PRO A 110 17.65 10.70 -3.28
CA PRO A 110 17.63 11.91 -2.48
C PRO A 110 16.26 12.61 -2.57
N PRO A 111 15.63 12.96 -1.44
CA PRO A 111 14.37 13.70 -1.44
C PRO A 111 14.55 15.05 -2.14
N ALA A 112 13.52 15.49 -2.87
CA ALA A 112 13.57 16.69 -3.69
C ALA A 112 13.74 17.98 -2.86
N ASN A 113 13.28 17.98 -1.61
CA ASN A 113 13.47 19.06 -0.66
C ASN A 113 14.49 18.66 0.42
N ALA A 114 15.68 19.28 0.39
CA ALA A 114 16.76 19.02 1.34
C ALA A 114 16.44 19.45 2.79
N GLU A 115 15.45 20.34 2.99
CA GLU A 115 15.04 20.82 4.30
C GLU A 115 13.85 20.04 4.89
N SER A 116 13.47 18.91 4.28
CA SER A 116 12.31 18.10 4.70
C SER A 116 12.67 17.06 5.78
N ASP A 117 11.67 16.64 6.55
CA ASP A 117 11.81 15.52 7.48
C ASP A 117 12.15 14.21 6.75
N ALA A 118 11.66 14.04 5.51
CA ALA A 118 12.03 12.94 4.63
C ALA A 118 13.53 12.95 4.31
N HIS A 119 14.11 14.12 4.01
CA HIS A 119 15.56 14.25 3.85
C HIS A 119 16.30 13.80 5.09
N SER A 120 15.92 14.33 6.26
CA SER A 120 16.55 13.97 7.54
C SER A 120 16.47 12.48 7.86
N ALA A 121 15.35 11.82 7.52
CA ALA A 121 15.16 10.39 7.73
C ALA A 121 16.05 9.53 6.82
N CYS A 122 16.38 10.02 5.62
CA CYS A 122 17.18 9.32 4.61
C CYS A 122 18.68 9.67 4.62
N VAL A 123 19.13 10.63 5.45
CA VAL A 123 20.56 10.97 5.53
C VAL A 123 21.38 9.73 5.87
N ASP A 124 22.43 9.48 5.07
CA ASP A 124 23.37 8.36 5.20
C ASP A 124 22.73 6.95 5.16
N PHE A 125 21.49 6.84 4.68
CA PHE A 125 20.78 5.57 4.54
C PHE A 125 20.25 5.37 3.11
N HIS A 126 20.48 4.17 2.57
CA HIS A 126 19.92 3.75 1.30
C HIS A 126 19.67 2.23 1.33
N PRO A 127 18.43 1.77 1.09
CA PRO A 127 18.13 0.35 1.19
C PRO A 127 18.78 -0.45 0.06
N GLN A 128 19.21 -1.66 0.37
CA GLN A 128 19.72 -2.59 -0.65
C GLN A 128 18.58 -3.48 -1.16
N ILE A 129 17.65 -2.89 -1.91
CA ILE A 129 16.49 -3.59 -2.49
C ILE A 129 16.62 -3.64 -4.02
N THR A 130 16.41 -4.82 -4.60
CA THR A 130 16.32 -4.95 -6.05
C THR A 130 15.02 -4.34 -6.56
N ILE A 131 15.13 -3.30 -7.38
CA ILE A 131 13.99 -2.64 -8.01
C ILE A 131 13.44 -3.53 -9.13
N PRO A 132 12.18 -3.97 -9.07
CA PRO A 132 11.59 -4.78 -10.13
C PRO A 132 11.14 -3.92 -11.32
N HIS A 133 10.97 -4.53 -12.48
CA HIS A 133 10.42 -3.87 -13.67
C HIS A 133 8.89 -4.01 -13.73
N VAL A 134 8.24 -3.08 -14.43
CA VAL A 134 6.82 -3.22 -14.78
C VAL A 134 6.62 -4.54 -15.53
N GLY A 135 5.64 -5.32 -15.07
CA GLY A 135 5.36 -6.65 -15.58
C GLY A 135 5.98 -7.78 -14.76
N ASP A 136 6.98 -7.55 -13.92
CA ASP A 136 7.56 -8.61 -13.09
C ASP A 136 6.53 -9.17 -12.10
N ARG A 137 6.57 -10.49 -11.88
CA ARG A 137 5.89 -11.09 -10.74
C ARG A 137 6.83 -11.01 -9.55
N VAL A 138 6.33 -10.51 -8.43
CA VAL A 138 7.17 -10.31 -7.24
C VAL A 138 6.48 -10.83 -5.99
N ARG A 139 7.30 -11.19 -4.99
CA ARG A 139 6.91 -11.27 -3.59
C ARG A 139 7.56 -10.10 -2.86
N VAL A 140 6.72 -9.25 -2.27
CA VAL A 140 7.14 -8.12 -1.45
C VAL A 140 7.00 -8.51 0.01
N THR A 141 8.06 -8.35 0.79
CA THR A 141 8.04 -8.54 2.25
C THR A 141 8.32 -7.21 2.94
N GLY A 142 7.48 -6.87 3.92
CA GLY A 142 7.56 -5.63 4.68
C GLY A 142 6.43 -5.51 5.68
N ALA A 143 6.31 -4.34 6.31
CA ALA A 143 5.18 -4.03 7.17
C ALA A 143 3.96 -3.65 6.31
N TYR A 144 2.77 -4.08 6.73
CA TYR A 144 1.52 -3.75 6.06
C TYR A 144 0.74 -2.77 6.92
N VAL A 145 0.46 -1.60 6.35
CA VAL A 145 0.01 -0.42 7.08
C VAL A 145 -1.16 0.23 6.35
N ILE A 146 -1.87 1.08 7.09
CA ILE A 146 -2.80 2.06 6.53
C ILE A 146 -2.11 3.41 6.62
N ASP A 147 -1.90 4.06 5.47
CA ASP A 147 -1.53 5.47 5.45
C ASP A 147 -2.77 6.29 5.82
N ARG A 148 -2.73 7.02 6.93
CA ARG A 148 -3.89 7.79 7.41
C ARG A 148 -4.14 9.08 6.61
N ASP A 149 -3.13 9.58 5.90
CA ASP A 149 -3.29 10.80 5.11
C ASP A 149 -4.00 10.47 3.78
N ASN A 150 -3.62 9.37 3.15
CA ASN A 150 -4.23 8.92 1.91
C ASN A 150 -5.43 7.97 2.11
N GLY A 151 -5.42 7.17 3.18
CA GLY A 151 -6.48 6.22 3.56
C GLY A 151 -6.38 4.83 2.92
N TRP A 152 -5.38 4.57 2.08
CA TRP A 152 -5.16 3.28 1.45
C TRP A 152 -4.29 2.34 2.29
N ASN A 153 -4.33 1.06 1.96
CA ASN A 153 -3.39 0.08 2.49
C ASN A 153 -2.13 0.06 1.63
N GLU A 154 -0.99 -0.20 2.26
CA GLU A 154 0.30 -0.30 1.59
C GLU A 154 1.27 -1.25 2.29
N VAL A 155 2.33 -1.65 1.60
CA VAL A 155 3.50 -2.26 2.22
C VAL A 155 4.58 -1.19 2.37
N HIS A 156 4.74 -0.67 3.59
CA HIS A 156 5.67 0.39 3.95
C HIS A 156 6.14 0.18 5.41
N PRO A 157 7.45 0.09 5.69
CA PRO A 157 8.54 0.04 4.71
C PRO A 157 8.70 -1.38 4.16
N VAL A 158 9.20 -1.47 2.92
CA VAL A 158 9.61 -2.75 2.31
C VAL A 158 10.94 -3.22 2.90
N THR A 159 11.00 -4.48 3.34
CA THR A 159 12.25 -5.15 3.72
C THR A 159 12.95 -5.79 2.52
N ARG A 160 12.21 -6.47 1.65
CA ARG A 160 12.79 -7.10 0.46
C ARG A 160 11.75 -7.29 -0.64
N ILE A 161 12.24 -7.42 -1.86
CA ILE A 161 11.48 -7.82 -3.03
C ILE A 161 12.18 -9.00 -3.69
N GLU A 162 11.43 -10.07 -3.93
CA GLU A 162 11.87 -11.25 -4.66
C GLU A 162 11.18 -11.28 -6.02
N ILE A 163 11.94 -11.30 -7.12
CA ILE A 163 11.38 -11.50 -8.47
C ILE A 163 11.10 -12.99 -8.66
N LEU A 164 9.83 -13.33 -8.90
CA LEU A 164 9.33 -14.68 -9.09
C LEU A 164 9.39 -15.03 -10.59
N ARG A 165 9.94 -16.21 -10.89
CA ARG A 165 9.93 -16.78 -12.24
C ARG A 165 8.60 -17.43 -12.58
#